data_AF-A0AAU8TZH2-F1
#
_entry.id   AF-A0AAU8TZH2-F1
#
_cell.length_a   1.000
_cell.length_b   1.000
_cell.length_c   1.000
_cell.angle_alpha   90.00
_cell.angle_beta   90.00
_cell.angle_gamma   90.00
#
_symmetry.space_group_name_H-M   'P 1'
#
loop_
_entity.id
_entity.type
_entity.pdbx_description
1 polymer ?
#
loop_
_entity_poly.entity_id
_entity_poly.type
_entity_poly.pdbx_seq_one_letter_code
_entity_poly.pdbx_strand_id
1 'polypeptide(L)'
;MNDDKREKLREYLRNNRPKSKINLGNSSNNKENSNKNLKNDLNLDNSQISDNKTNLNKRDYDKEPLILKDYTNSMEAHNIFNVMLCFVSLFICLGTCETYVDIFKTSFLLFCIYSIFFIIDISILNFLSNSKKLVKLGQTKILFYENSKLVREFIVKTKPKKYAIDDIDKIEFDSFLYAIKMYGKRIGLPILLFAIVFAIIKSDKEIFLTIISIFFILVLTIFYDVLVRMFLYRKSNGNLENFLKYSQKLQIDIGWIRNIRIVTRKGISLFYFNEEDYKKIKEYISIVYDKNLDKDVKPISSY
;
A
#
# COMPACT_ATOMS: atom_id res chain seq x y z
N MET A 1 -32.90 34.50 -52.50
CA MET A 1 -33.74 33.30 -52.31
C MET A 1 -34.54 33.54 -51.05
N ASN A 2 -35.87 33.64 -51.14
CA ASN A 2 -36.72 34.05 -50.01
C ASN A 2 -36.66 33.00 -48.88
N ASP A 3 -36.49 33.44 -47.62
CA ASP A 3 -36.23 32.55 -46.48
C ASP A 3 -37.31 31.48 -46.27
N ASP A 4 -38.53 31.80 -46.65
CA ASP A 4 -39.70 30.92 -46.60
C ASP A 4 -39.56 29.67 -47.52
N LYS A 5 -38.82 29.80 -48.62
CA LYS A 5 -38.50 28.67 -49.51
C LYS A 5 -37.38 27.80 -48.94
N ARG A 6 -36.48 28.36 -48.13
CA ARG A 6 -35.42 27.61 -47.45
C ARG A 6 -35.97 26.77 -46.29
N GLU A 7 -36.93 27.31 -45.55
CA GLU A 7 -37.52 26.59 -44.42
C GLU A 7 -38.37 25.39 -44.89
N LYS A 8 -39.19 25.57 -45.94
CA LYS A 8 -39.95 24.46 -46.55
C LYS A 8 -39.07 23.33 -47.09
N LEU A 9 -37.89 23.64 -47.62
CA LEU A 9 -36.94 22.62 -48.10
C LEU A 9 -36.31 21.85 -46.93
N ARG A 10 -36.00 22.53 -45.82
CA ARG A 10 -35.44 21.90 -44.60
C ARG A 10 -36.45 20.98 -43.94
N GLU A 11 -37.71 21.39 -43.90
CA GLU A 11 -38.81 20.59 -43.36
C GLU A 11 -39.04 19.32 -44.21
N TYR A 12 -39.04 19.46 -45.54
CA TYR A 12 -39.15 18.31 -46.46
C TYR A 12 -38.02 17.29 -46.27
N LEU A 13 -36.77 17.74 -46.10
CA LEU A 13 -35.62 16.86 -45.91
C LEU A 13 -35.60 16.19 -44.52
N ARG A 14 -36.14 16.84 -43.48
CA ARG A 14 -36.29 16.24 -42.15
C ARG A 14 -37.33 15.13 -42.14
N ASN A 15 -38.44 15.34 -42.85
CA ASN A 15 -39.56 14.40 -42.86
C ASN A 15 -39.32 13.19 -43.78
N ASN A 16 -38.45 13.32 -44.80
CA ASN A 16 -38.16 12.25 -45.76
C ASN A 16 -36.82 11.55 -45.56
N ARG A 17 -36.11 11.76 -44.43
CA ARG A 17 -34.87 11.04 -44.14
C ARG A 17 -35.21 9.60 -43.69
N PRO A 18 -34.81 8.56 -44.44
CA PRO A 18 -35.09 7.19 -44.04
C PRO A 18 -34.34 6.86 -42.74
N LYS A 19 -35.08 6.41 -41.72
CA LYS A 19 -34.51 5.94 -40.46
C LYS A 19 -34.08 4.48 -40.63
N SER A 20 -32.78 4.22 -40.72
CA SER A 20 -32.25 2.86 -40.56
C SER A 20 -31.21 2.80 -39.43
N LYS A 21 -31.58 2.06 -38.38
CA LYS A 21 -30.64 1.38 -37.48
C LYS A 21 -30.08 0.19 -38.25
N ILE A 22 -28.77 0.11 -38.46
CA ILE A 22 -28.15 -1.12 -38.96
C ILE A 22 -26.87 -1.42 -38.17
N ASN A 23 -26.97 -2.55 -37.48
CA ASN A 23 -25.91 -3.40 -36.94
C ASN A 23 -25.73 -4.57 -37.96
N LEU A 24 -24.67 -5.37 -37.81
CA LEU A 24 -24.22 -6.50 -38.68
C LEU A 24 -23.42 -6.09 -39.93
N GLY A 25 -22.37 -6.79 -40.37
CA GLY A 25 -21.95 -8.16 -40.08
C GLY A 25 -21.80 -8.97 -41.38
N ASN A 26 -20.54 -9.16 -41.81
CA ASN A 26 -19.94 -10.13 -42.74
C ASN A 26 -20.43 -10.37 -44.20
N SER A 27 -19.39 -10.51 -45.06
CA SER A 27 -19.23 -11.39 -46.24
C SER A 27 -19.70 -10.93 -47.63
N SER A 28 -18.73 -10.62 -48.52
CA SER A 28 -18.46 -11.44 -49.73
C SER A 28 -17.08 -11.13 -50.35
N ASN A 29 -16.60 -12.06 -51.17
CA ASN A 29 -15.22 -12.55 -51.35
C ASN A 29 -14.39 -11.95 -52.53
N ASN A 30 -13.09 -12.29 -52.47
CA ASN A 30 -12.02 -12.36 -53.49
C ASN A 30 -11.13 -11.11 -53.64
N LYS A 31 -9.78 -11.16 -53.62
CA LYS A 31 -8.79 -12.25 -53.74
C LYS A 31 -7.40 -11.69 -53.33
N GLU A 32 -6.70 -12.28 -52.34
CA GLU A 32 -5.29 -12.73 -52.42
C GLU A 32 -4.77 -13.33 -51.10
N ASN A 33 -4.06 -14.44 -51.23
CA ASN A 33 -3.54 -15.31 -50.18
C ASN A 33 -2.20 -14.80 -49.60
N SER A 34 -2.02 -14.84 -48.27
CA SER A 34 -1.21 -15.87 -47.59
C SER A 34 -0.88 -15.55 -46.12
N ASN A 35 -1.30 -16.49 -45.26
CA ASN A 35 -0.76 -16.93 -43.97
C ASN A 35 -0.35 -15.97 -42.83
N LYS A 36 -1.23 -16.00 -41.81
CA LYS A 36 -0.97 -16.00 -40.35
C LYS A 36 0.49 -16.16 -39.91
N ASN A 37 0.94 -15.25 -39.04
CA ASN A 37 1.36 -15.63 -37.69
C ASN A 37 1.34 -14.45 -36.70
N LEU A 38 0.93 -14.78 -35.48
CA LEU A 38 0.82 -13.92 -34.31
C LEU A 38 2.17 -13.28 -33.93
N LYS A 39 2.16 -11.98 -33.64
CA LYS A 39 2.54 -11.43 -32.33
C LYS A 39 2.24 -9.93 -32.29
N ASN A 40 1.32 -9.58 -31.40
CA ASN A 40 1.09 -8.22 -30.96
C ASN A 40 2.33 -7.72 -30.22
N ASP A 41 3.22 -7.04 -30.92
CA ASP A 41 4.00 -5.96 -30.32
C ASP A 41 3.27 -4.68 -30.68
N LEU A 42 2.65 -4.03 -29.70
CA LEU A 42 2.57 -2.57 -29.62
C LEU A 42 2.11 -2.21 -28.21
N ASN A 43 3.13 -2.04 -27.36
CA ASN A 43 3.09 -1.21 -26.17
C ASN A 43 2.36 0.11 -26.47
N LEU A 44 1.26 0.35 -25.78
CA LEU A 44 0.71 1.69 -25.59
C LEU A 44 0.32 1.83 -24.11
N ASP A 45 1.36 2.04 -23.30
CA ASP A 45 1.28 2.71 -22.01
C ASP A 45 0.83 4.16 -22.22
N ASN A 46 -0.49 4.37 -22.14
CA ASN A 46 -1.10 5.58 -21.60
C ASN A 46 -2.61 5.33 -21.56
N SER A 47 -3.08 4.66 -20.51
CA SER A 47 -4.52 4.57 -20.24
C SER A 47 -5.02 5.91 -19.71
N GLN A 48 -5.30 6.79 -20.67
CA GLN A 48 -6.33 7.80 -20.53
C GLN A 48 -7.61 7.04 -20.20
N ILE A 49 -8.01 7.07 -18.93
CA ILE A 49 -9.33 6.63 -18.48
C ILE A 49 -10.32 7.61 -19.09
N SER A 50 -10.73 7.34 -20.33
CA SER A 50 -11.82 8.06 -20.98
C SER A 50 -13.13 7.53 -20.43
N ASP A 51 -13.94 8.46 -19.93
CA ASP A 51 -15.27 8.32 -19.38
C ASP A 51 -16.25 7.54 -20.29
N ASN A 52 -16.15 6.21 -20.32
CA ASN A 52 -17.22 5.37 -20.81
C ASN A 52 -17.86 4.62 -19.64
N LYS A 53 -18.83 5.33 -19.06
CA LYS A 53 -19.81 4.86 -18.09
C LYS A 53 -20.75 3.85 -18.78
N THR A 54 -20.21 2.68 -19.11
CA THR A 54 -20.99 1.53 -19.61
C THR A 54 -20.94 0.45 -18.54
N ASN A 55 -22.11 0.02 -18.08
CA ASN A 55 -22.36 -0.97 -17.03
C ASN A 55 -21.54 -2.27 -17.19
N LEU A 56 -20.28 -2.25 -16.79
CA LEU A 56 -19.55 -3.46 -16.42
C LEU A 56 -20.14 -3.90 -15.09
N ASN A 57 -20.56 -5.17 -15.00
CA ASN A 57 -21.09 -5.79 -13.79
C ASN A 57 -20.17 -5.46 -12.59
N LYS A 58 -20.54 -4.45 -11.80
CA LYS A 58 -19.80 -4.12 -10.59
C LYS A 58 -19.98 -5.29 -9.64
N ARG A 59 -18.87 -5.92 -9.26
CA ARG A 59 -18.87 -6.99 -8.27
C ARG A 59 -19.58 -6.52 -7.01
N ASP A 60 -20.56 -7.29 -6.56
CA ASP A 60 -21.22 -7.06 -5.27
C ASP A 60 -20.36 -7.69 -4.17
N TYR A 61 -19.53 -6.88 -3.51
CA TYR A 61 -18.62 -7.36 -2.48
C TYR A 61 -19.33 -7.84 -1.20
N ASP A 62 -20.60 -7.50 -0.99
CA ASP A 62 -21.35 -8.06 0.13
C ASP A 62 -21.80 -9.51 -0.15
N LYS A 63 -22.00 -9.87 -1.42
CA LYS A 63 -22.27 -11.26 -1.84
C LYS A 63 -20.99 -12.06 -2.08
N GLU A 64 -20.03 -11.45 -2.76
CA GLU A 64 -18.75 -12.05 -3.14
C GLU A 64 -17.60 -11.22 -2.57
N PRO A 65 -17.34 -11.27 -1.26
CA PRO A 65 -16.31 -10.45 -0.63
C PRO A 65 -14.92 -10.76 -1.18
N LEU A 66 -14.05 -9.75 -1.16
CA LEU A 66 -12.63 -9.96 -1.43
C LEU A 66 -12.01 -10.65 -0.21
N ILE A 67 -11.48 -11.84 -0.40
CA ILE A 67 -10.88 -12.66 0.65
C ILE A 67 -9.37 -12.49 0.59
N LEU A 68 -8.77 -12.07 1.70
CA LEU A 68 -7.33 -11.91 1.85
C LEU A 68 -6.84 -12.70 3.06
N LYS A 69 -5.57 -13.08 3.02
CA LYS A 69 -4.88 -13.60 4.20
C LYS A 69 -4.61 -12.47 5.18
N ASP A 70 -4.88 -12.70 6.46
CA ASP A 70 -4.64 -11.70 7.51
C ASP A 70 -3.20 -11.81 8.04
N TYR A 71 -2.42 -10.77 7.82
CA TYR A 71 -1.05 -10.64 8.35
C TYR A 71 -0.96 -9.65 9.52
N THR A 72 -2.07 -9.14 10.05
CA THR A 72 -2.08 -8.06 11.05
C THR A 72 -1.21 -8.40 12.27
N ASN A 73 -1.49 -9.52 12.95
CA ASN A 73 -0.73 -9.92 14.14
C ASN A 73 0.75 -10.19 13.82
N SER A 74 1.02 -10.77 12.64
CA SER A 74 2.38 -11.04 12.19
C SER A 74 3.18 -9.74 12.03
N MET A 75 2.59 -8.75 11.34
CA MET A 75 3.24 -7.46 11.10
C MET A 75 3.32 -6.61 12.37
N GLU A 76 2.33 -6.68 13.26
CA GLU A 76 2.43 -6.05 14.59
C GLU A 76 3.60 -6.62 15.40
N ALA A 77 3.77 -7.95 15.42
CA ALA A 77 4.90 -8.59 16.10
C ALA A 77 6.25 -8.14 15.50
N HIS A 78 6.38 -8.14 14.17
CA HIS A 78 7.58 -7.63 13.48
C HIS A 78 7.86 -6.17 13.82
N ASN A 79 6.86 -5.30 13.77
CA ASN A 79 7.02 -3.88 14.07
C ASN A 79 7.51 -3.66 15.51
N ILE A 80 6.97 -4.40 16.48
CA ILE A 80 7.44 -4.36 17.88
C ILE A 80 8.90 -4.83 17.96
N PHE A 81 9.23 -5.93 17.30
CA PHE A 81 10.57 -6.50 17.30
C PHE A 81 11.60 -5.56 16.67
N ASN A 82 11.26 -4.92 15.56
CA ASN A 82 12.11 -3.94 14.88
C ASN A 82 12.38 -2.71 15.74
N VAL A 83 11.35 -2.17 16.41
CA VAL A 83 11.50 -1.05 17.34
C VAL A 83 12.38 -1.44 18.53
N MET A 84 12.15 -2.60 19.14
CA MET A 84 12.99 -3.12 20.23
C MET A 84 14.45 -3.26 19.81
N LEU A 85 14.69 -3.82 18.62
CA LEU A 85 16.04 -4.01 18.09
C LEU A 85 16.74 -2.67 17.82
N CYS A 86 16.02 -1.66 17.32
CA CYS A 86 16.53 -0.30 17.17
C CYS A 86 16.95 0.30 18.53
N PHE A 87 16.14 0.14 19.58
CA PHE A 87 16.47 0.62 20.93
C PHE A 87 17.70 -0.09 21.51
N VAL A 88 17.75 -1.42 21.43
CA VAL A 88 18.90 -2.21 21.90
C VAL A 88 20.18 -1.79 21.16
N SER A 89 20.09 -1.59 19.85
CA SER A 89 21.23 -1.17 19.03
C SER A 89 21.74 0.21 19.43
N LEU A 90 20.84 1.13 19.78
CA LEU A 90 21.19 2.46 20.28
C LEU A 90 21.96 2.37 21.60
N PHE A 91 21.53 1.53 22.55
CA PHE A 91 22.27 1.31 23.80
C PHE A 91 23.66 0.69 23.59
N ILE A 92 23.76 -0.29 22.68
CA ILE A 92 25.06 -0.90 22.34
C ILE A 92 26.00 0.17 21.79
N CYS A 93 25.59 0.92 20.76
CA CYS A 93 26.44 1.96 20.16
C CYS A 93 26.85 3.06 21.15
N LEU A 94 25.95 3.50 22.03
CA LEU A 94 26.27 4.50 23.04
C LEU A 94 27.28 4.01 24.08
N GLY A 95 27.27 2.71 24.40
CA GLY A 95 28.16 2.10 25.37
C GLY A 95 29.54 1.70 24.83
N THR A 96 29.71 1.60 23.51
CA THR A 96 30.93 1.03 22.90
C THR A 96 31.68 1.96 21.96
N CYS A 97 31.04 2.94 21.33
CA CYS A 97 31.68 3.73 20.25
C CYS A 97 32.51 4.93 20.76
N GLU A 98 33.71 4.68 21.27
CA GLU A 98 34.66 5.74 21.66
C GLU A 98 35.75 5.98 20.60
N THR A 99 36.10 4.94 19.84
CA THR A 99 37.08 5.02 18.75
C THR A 99 36.55 4.48 17.43
N TYR A 100 37.26 4.77 16.34
CA TYR A 100 36.95 4.22 15.01
C TYR A 100 37.01 2.68 14.97
N VAL A 101 37.92 2.07 15.75
CA VAL A 101 38.03 0.61 15.85
C VAL A 101 36.77 0.04 16.51
N ASP A 102 36.23 0.73 17.51
CA ASP A 102 35.03 0.30 18.20
C ASP A 102 33.78 0.40 17.34
N ILE A 103 33.69 1.40 16.46
CA ILE A 103 32.60 1.47 15.46
C ILE A 103 32.61 0.23 14.58
N PHE A 104 33.77 -0.20 14.09
CA PHE A 104 33.84 -1.39 13.22
C PHE A 104 33.40 -2.66 13.96
N LYS A 105 33.93 -2.88 15.17
CA LYS A 105 33.54 -4.02 16.02
C LYS A 105 32.05 -4.01 16.34
N THR A 106 31.51 -2.84 16.70
CA THR A 106 30.11 -2.65 17.03
C THR A 106 29.22 -2.88 15.81
N SER A 107 29.62 -2.39 14.64
CA SER A 107 28.88 -2.61 13.38
C SER A 107 28.82 -4.08 13.02
N PHE A 108 29.92 -4.82 13.17
CA PHE A 108 29.95 -6.26 12.96
C PHE A 108 29.09 -7.01 13.98
N LEU A 109 29.16 -6.65 15.27
CA LEU A 109 28.31 -7.21 16.31
C LEU A 109 26.82 -7.00 16.01
N LEU A 110 26.44 -5.77 15.63
CA LEU A 110 25.07 -5.46 15.24
C LEU A 110 24.64 -6.26 14.02
N PHE A 111 25.48 -6.41 13.00
CA PHE A 111 25.19 -7.26 11.85
C PHE A 111 24.86 -8.71 12.26
N CYS A 112 25.65 -9.29 13.17
CA CYS A 112 25.42 -10.63 13.70
C CYS A 112 24.09 -10.71 14.48
N ILE A 113 23.82 -9.73 15.35
CA ILE A 113 22.56 -9.67 16.12
C ILE A 113 21.36 -9.58 15.17
N TYR A 114 21.38 -8.65 14.20
CA TYR A 114 20.30 -8.49 13.23
C TYR A 114 20.10 -9.75 12.39
N SER A 115 21.16 -10.47 12.04
CA SER A 115 21.07 -11.73 11.29
C SER A 115 20.37 -12.83 12.10
N ILE A 116 20.70 -12.96 13.39
CA ILE A 116 20.04 -13.91 14.30
C ILE A 116 18.56 -13.52 14.49
N PHE A 117 18.32 -12.24 14.74
CA PHE A 117 16.96 -11.71 14.93
C PHE A 117 16.11 -11.89 13.67
N PHE A 118 16.68 -11.72 12.48
CA PHE A 118 15.98 -11.97 11.23
C PHE A 118 15.44 -13.40 11.14
N ILE A 119 16.26 -14.40 11.49
CA ILE A 119 15.83 -15.81 11.47
C ILE A 119 14.70 -16.06 12.48
N ILE A 120 14.82 -15.50 13.69
CA ILE A 120 13.81 -15.60 14.74
C ILE A 120 12.49 -14.95 14.28
N ASP A 121 12.56 -13.75 13.73
CA ASP A 121 11.41 -12.98 13.28
C ASP A 121 10.67 -13.69 12.15
N ILE A 122 11.40 -14.18 11.13
CA ILE A 122 10.80 -15.01 10.07
C ILE A 122 10.12 -16.26 10.65
N SER A 123 10.70 -16.89 11.67
CA SER A 123 10.10 -18.06 12.32
C SER A 123 8.79 -17.71 13.04
N ILE A 124 8.77 -16.60 13.79
CA ILE A 124 7.58 -16.08 14.48
C ILE A 124 6.50 -15.67 13.45
N LEU A 125 6.89 -14.97 12.39
CA LEU A 125 6.00 -14.57 11.30
C LEU A 125 5.35 -15.77 10.63
N ASN A 126 6.13 -16.82 10.36
CA ASN A 126 5.61 -18.07 9.81
C ASN A 126 4.63 -18.74 10.76
N PHE A 127 4.95 -18.81 12.06
CA PHE A 127 4.06 -19.37 13.08
C PHE A 127 2.73 -18.62 13.16
N LEU A 128 2.78 -17.29 13.29
CA LEU A 128 1.59 -16.45 13.39
C LEU A 128 0.75 -16.44 12.11
N SER A 129 1.40 -16.46 10.94
CA SER A 129 0.72 -16.45 9.64
C SER A 129 0.25 -17.83 9.18
N ASN A 130 0.64 -18.93 9.83
CA ASN A 130 0.14 -20.28 9.53
C ASN A 130 -1.25 -20.55 10.10
N SER A 131 -1.74 -19.70 11.02
CA SER A 131 -3.14 -19.74 11.43
C SER A 131 -4.05 -19.46 10.22
N LYS A 132 -5.24 -20.11 10.14
CA LYS A 132 -6.23 -19.88 9.06
C LYS A 132 -6.95 -18.54 9.29
N LYS A 133 -6.18 -17.46 9.36
CA LYS A 133 -6.67 -16.10 9.54
C LYS A 133 -6.94 -15.45 8.20
N LEU A 134 -8.17 -15.00 8.02
CA LEU A 134 -8.66 -14.44 6.77
C LEU A 134 -9.44 -13.16 7.05
N VAL A 135 -9.30 -12.19 6.16
CA VAL A 135 -10.13 -10.99 6.12
C VAL A 135 -11.04 -11.08 4.92
N LYS A 136 -12.34 -10.87 5.13
CA LYS A 136 -13.34 -10.71 4.07
C LYS A 136 -13.75 -9.25 3.97
N LEU A 137 -13.40 -8.62 2.86
CA LEU A 137 -13.71 -7.24 2.55
C LEU A 137 -15.03 -7.18 1.79
N GLY A 138 -16.10 -6.80 2.49
CA GLY A 138 -17.39 -6.46 1.90
C GLY A 138 -17.51 -4.96 1.62
N GLN A 139 -18.62 -4.56 1.00
CA GLN A 139 -18.93 -3.16 0.75
C GLN A 139 -19.43 -2.46 2.03
N THR A 140 -20.25 -3.16 2.82
CA THR A 140 -20.82 -2.59 4.05
C THR A 140 -20.03 -2.95 5.31
N LYS A 141 -19.34 -4.09 5.29
CA LYS A 141 -18.66 -4.68 6.45
C LYS A 141 -17.35 -5.34 6.05
N ILE A 142 -16.39 -5.31 6.97
CA ILE A 142 -15.15 -6.10 6.90
C ILE A 142 -15.16 -7.09 8.06
N LEU A 143 -14.91 -8.37 7.75
CA LEU A 143 -15.02 -9.48 8.71
C LEU A 143 -13.68 -10.21 8.84
N PHE A 144 -13.26 -10.45 10.08
CA PHE A 144 -12.03 -11.17 10.40
C PHE A 144 -12.37 -12.55 10.94
N TYR A 145 -11.77 -13.57 10.33
CA TYR A 145 -11.94 -14.95 10.71
C TYR A 145 -10.64 -15.54 11.20
N GLU A 146 -10.71 -16.38 12.23
CA GLU A 146 -9.62 -17.25 12.67
C GLU A 146 -10.15 -18.66 12.79
N ASN A 147 -9.56 -19.62 12.07
CA ASN A 147 -10.01 -21.01 12.05
C ASN A 147 -11.52 -21.14 11.76
N SER A 148 -11.99 -20.36 10.77
CA SER A 148 -13.40 -20.27 10.34
C SER A 148 -14.37 -19.66 11.36
N LYS A 149 -13.90 -19.17 12.51
CA LYS A 149 -14.71 -18.44 13.49
C LYS A 149 -14.56 -16.94 13.30
N LEU A 150 -15.66 -16.19 13.34
CA LEU A 150 -15.63 -14.74 13.29
C LEU A 150 -15.05 -14.20 14.62
N VAL A 151 -13.99 -13.40 14.53
CA VAL A 151 -13.30 -12.82 15.70
C VAL A 151 -13.56 -11.33 15.82
N ARG A 152 -13.68 -10.63 14.68
CA ARG A 152 -13.87 -9.18 14.64
C ARG A 152 -14.72 -8.78 13.43
N GLU A 153 -15.54 -7.76 13.61
CA GLU A 153 -16.31 -7.10 12.55
C GLU A 153 -16.00 -5.60 12.59
N PHE A 154 -15.95 -4.99 11.41
CA PHE A 154 -15.84 -3.55 11.23
C PHE A 154 -16.86 -3.07 10.22
N ILE A 155 -17.61 -2.03 10.60
CA ILE A 155 -18.66 -1.47 9.76
C ILE A 155 -18.06 -0.33 8.94
N VAL A 156 -18.12 -0.47 7.61
CA VAL A 156 -17.60 0.52 6.65
C VAL A 156 -18.59 1.68 6.46
N LYS A 157 -19.91 1.38 6.42
CA LYS A 157 -21.04 2.30 6.18
C LYS A 157 -20.68 3.64 5.49
N THR A 158 -20.68 3.60 4.16
CA THR A 158 -20.99 4.75 3.30
C THR A 158 -22.52 4.99 3.32
N LYS A 159 -22.98 6.06 3.99
CA LYS A 159 -24.36 6.59 3.83
C LYS A 159 -24.32 7.90 3.03
N PRO A 160 -25.38 8.23 2.28
CA PRO A 160 -25.34 9.24 1.22
C PRO A 160 -25.10 10.65 1.78
N LYS A 161 -23.96 11.24 1.37
CA LYS A 161 -23.54 12.65 1.17
C LYS A 161 -24.29 13.85 1.81
N LYS A 162 -25.17 13.70 2.80
CA LYS A 162 -25.85 14.83 3.46
C LYS A 162 -25.36 15.11 4.87
N TYR A 163 -24.78 14.11 5.57
CA TYR A 163 -24.24 14.23 6.93
C TYR A 163 -23.10 13.23 7.20
N ALA A 164 -22.35 12.81 6.17
CA ALA A 164 -21.23 11.90 6.38
C ALA A 164 -20.12 12.65 7.12
N ILE A 165 -19.69 12.11 8.26
CA ILE A 165 -18.48 12.55 8.94
C ILE A 165 -17.32 12.14 8.02
N ASP A 166 -16.59 13.12 7.48
CA ASP A 166 -15.52 12.95 6.47
C ASP A 166 -14.43 11.91 6.85
N ASP A 167 -14.39 11.49 8.11
CA ASP A 167 -13.36 10.62 8.69
C ASP A 167 -13.59 9.11 8.52
N ILE A 168 -14.79 8.65 8.15
CA ILE A 168 -15.09 7.21 8.03
C ILE A 168 -14.46 6.59 6.78
N ASP A 169 -14.37 7.38 5.71
CA ASP A 169 -13.82 6.96 4.41
C ASP A 169 -12.32 7.28 4.28
N LYS A 170 -11.64 7.58 5.40
CA LYS A 170 -10.21 7.87 5.40
C LYS A 170 -9.44 6.60 5.09
N ILE A 171 -8.79 6.59 3.93
CA ILE A 171 -7.89 5.53 3.49
C ILE A 171 -6.52 6.15 3.37
N GLU A 172 -5.55 5.53 4.02
CA GLU A 172 -4.14 5.91 3.96
C GLU A 172 -3.31 4.66 3.67
N PHE A 173 -2.10 4.82 3.15
CA PHE A 173 -1.14 3.72 3.05
C PHE A 173 0.05 3.95 3.96
N ASP A 174 0.57 2.87 4.55
CA ASP A 174 1.86 2.91 5.23
C ASP A 174 2.95 2.42 4.30
N SER A 175 4.07 3.13 4.30
CA SER A 175 5.26 2.78 3.55
C SER A 175 6.45 2.97 4.46
N PHE A 176 7.36 2.01 4.48
CA PHE A 176 8.63 2.15 5.18
C PHE A 176 9.40 3.41 4.73
N LEU A 177 9.34 3.78 3.44
CA LEU A 177 9.96 5.03 2.94
C LEU A 177 9.31 6.29 3.52
N TYR A 178 7.99 6.25 3.71
CA TYR A 178 7.27 7.37 4.31
C TYR A 178 7.45 7.41 5.83
N ALA A 179 7.56 6.24 6.47
CA ALA A 179 7.91 6.13 7.88
C ALA A 179 9.25 6.80 8.18
N ILE A 180 10.28 6.67 7.33
CA ILE A 180 11.56 7.41 7.46
C ILE A 180 11.32 8.93 7.52
N LYS A 181 10.51 9.45 6.59
CA LYS A 181 10.18 10.88 6.52
C LYS A 181 9.40 11.36 7.75
N MET A 182 8.58 10.48 8.32
CA MET A 182 7.80 10.72 9.54
C MET A 182 8.68 10.67 10.80
N TYR A 183 9.52 9.64 10.94
CA TYR A 183 10.45 9.47 12.04
C TYR A 183 11.43 10.63 12.14
N GLY A 184 11.91 11.15 11.00
CA GLY A 184 12.76 12.35 10.97
C GLY A 184 12.10 13.60 11.57
N LYS A 185 10.78 13.77 11.46
CA LYS A 185 10.06 14.92 12.03
C LYS A 185 9.67 14.76 13.50
N ARG A 186 9.26 13.55 13.94
CA ARG A 186 8.69 13.32 15.28
C ARG A 186 9.66 12.69 16.28
N ILE A 187 10.48 11.75 15.85
CA ILE A 187 11.49 11.08 16.68
C ILE A 187 12.86 11.76 16.54
N GLY A 188 13.10 12.41 15.39
CA GLY A 188 14.31 13.18 15.15
C GLY A 188 14.57 14.26 16.20
N LEU A 189 13.54 14.97 16.69
CA LEU A 189 13.72 16.01 17.71
C LEU A 189 14.12 15.43 19.10
N PRO A 190 13.46 14.39 19.64
CA PRO A 190 13.94 13.69 20.85
C PRO A 190 15.33 13.08 20.69
N ILE A 191 15.63 12.43 19.57
CA ILE A 191 16.97 11.85 19.30
C ILE A 191 18.01 12.97 19.24
N LEU A 192 17.69 14.09 18.59
CA LEU A 192 18.56 15.26 18.51
C LEU A 192 18.80 15.88 19.90
N LEU A 193 17.75 16.05 20.71
CA LEU A 193 17.86 16.56 22.09
C LEU A 193 18.70 15.63 22.96
N PHE A 194 18.48 14.31 22.85
CA PHE A 194 19.28 13.31 23.57
C PHE A 194 20.74 13.34 23.10
N ALA A 195 20.98 13.43 21.79
CA ALA A 195 22.32 13.57 21.22
C ALA A 195 23.02 14.86 21.67
N ILE A 196 22.29 15.98 21.81
CA ILE A 196 22.82 17.25 22.34
C ILE A 196 23.22 17.11 23.81
N VAL A 197 22.39 16.49 24.65
CA VAL A 197 22.72 16.23 26.06
C VAL A 197 23.94 15.32 26.17
N PHE A 198 23.98 14.27 25.35
CA PHE A 198 25.11 13.35 25.30
C PHE A 198 26.39 14.03 24.80
N ALA A 199 26.25 14.99 23.88
CA ALA A 199 27.34 15.75 23.33
C ALA A 199 27.99 16.73 24.33
N ILE A 200 27.23 17.25 25.29
CA ILE A 200 27.79 18.12 26.36
C ILE A 200 28.77 17.36 27.26
N ILE A 201 28.64 16.03 27.37
CA ILE A 201 29.43 15.19 28.26
C ILE A 201 30.71 14.67 27.59
N LYS A 202 30.73 14.61 26.26
CA LYS A 202 31.73 13.90 25.44
C LYS A 202 32.62 14.88 24.66
N SER A 203 33.80 14.43 24.24
CA SER A 203 34.70 15.21 23.40
C SER A 203 34.16 15.36 21.96
N ASP A 204 34.60 16.40 21.23
CA ASP A 204 34.18 16.68 19.84
C ASP A 204 34.27 15.45 18.92
N LYS A 205 35.34 14.67 19.07
CA LYS A 205 35.54 13.44 18.30
C LYS A 205 34.47 12.40 18.61
N GLU A 206 34.16 12.18 19.88
CA GLU A 206 33.17 11.19 20.29
C GLU A 206 31.74 11.58 19.92
N ILE A 207 31.43 12.88 19.90
CA ILE A 207 30.15 13.41 19.39
C ILE A 207 29.96 13.01 17.94
N PHE A 208 30.98 13.25 17.11
CA PHE A 208 30.94 12.90 15.68
C PHE A 208 30.73 11.40 15.47
N LEU A 209 31.45 10.56 16.21
CA LEU A 209 31.32 9.09 16.15
C LEU A 209 29.93 8.62 16.59
N THR A 210 29.33 9.27 17.59
CA THR A 210 27.98 8.97 18.07
C THR A 210 26.93 9.28 17.02
N ILE A 211 27.03 10.44 16.35
CA ILE A 211 26.09 10.83 15.28
C ILE A 211 26.14 9.84 14.11
N ILE A 212 27.34 9.43 13.69
CA ILE A 212 27.51 8.41 12.65
C ILE A 212 26.86 7.09 13.07
N SER A 213 27.06 6.68 14.31
CA SER A 213 26.52 5.42 14.84
C SER A 213 24.99 5.43 14.87
N ILE A 214 24.37 6.54 15.29
CA ILE A 214 22.91 6.71 15.26
C ILE A 214 22.39 6.63 13.82
N PHE A 215 23.03 7.32 12.88
CA PHE A 215 22.65 7.26 11.47
C PHE A 215 22.73 5.83 10.93
N PHE A 216 23.81 5.11 11.24
CA PHE A 216 23.98 3.70 10.86
C PHE A 216 22.86 2.81 11.42
N ILE A 217 22.48 2.95 12.70
CA ILE A 217 21.39 2.18 13.31
C ILE A 217 20.06 2.44 12.60
N LEU A 218 19.76 3.70 12.27
CA LEU A 218 18.53 4.04 11.55
C LEU A 218 18.48 3.36 10.18
N VAL A 219 19.58 3.42 9.41
CA VAL A 219 19.70 2.74 8.12
C VAL A 219 19.54 1.22 8.28
N LEU A 220 20.19 0.62 9.29
CA LEU A 220 20.13 -0.80 9.56
C LEU A 220 18.71 -1.27 9.91
N THR A 221 17.98 -0.49 10.70
CA THR A 221 16.59 -0.74 11.09
C THR A 221 15.64 -0.68 9.90
N ILE A 222 15.84 0.28 8.99
CA ILE A 222 15.08 0.38 7.73
C ILE A 222 15.38 -0.83 6.85
N PHE A 223 16.66 -1.17 6.69
CA PHE A 223 17.09 -2.30 5.88
C PHE A 223 16.48 -3.62 6.39
N TYR A 224 16.43 -3.79 7.72
CA TYR A 224 15.80 -4.93 8.36
C TYR A 224 14.30 -5.06 8.03
N ASP A 225 13.51 -3.99 8.17
CA ASP A 225 12.08 -4.00 7.79
C ASP A 225 11.88 -4.33 6.30
N VAL A 226 12.71 -3.75 5.43
CA VAL A 226 12.68 -4.04 3.99
C VAL A 226 12.97 -5.52 3.73
N LEU A 227 13.98 -6.11 4.36
CA LEU A 227 14.32 -7.52 4.20
C LEU A 227 13.17 -8.46 4.60
N VAL A 228 12.52 -8.18 5.73
CA VAL A 228 11.38 -8.99 6.19
C VAL A 228 10.20 -8.89 5.21
N ARG A 229 9.88 -7.67 4.75
CA ARG A 229 8.81 -7.47 3.74
C ARG A 229 9.16 -8.12 2.41
N MET A 230 10.43 -8.07 1.98
CA MET A 230 10.90 -8.78 0.79
C MET A 230 10.73 -10.29 0.93
N PHE A 231 11.05 -10.85 2.10
CA PHE A 231 10.85 -12.27 2.36
C PHE A 231 9.37 -12.65 2.26
N LEU A 232 8.48 -11.90 2.92
CA LEU A 232 7.03 -12.13 2.85
C LEU A 232 6.50 -11.99 1.42
N TYR A 233 7.00 -10.99 0.69
CA TYR A 233 6.64 -10.78 -0.71
C TYR A 233 7.04 -11.97 -1.57
N ARG A 234 8.30 -12.39 -1.51
CA ARG A 234 8.77 -13.57 -2.24
C ARG A 234 7.98 -14.82 -1.86
N LYS A 235 7.67 -15.01 -0.58
CA LYS A 235 6.89 -16.16 -0.11
C LYS A 235 5.48 -16.18 -0.69
N SER A 236 4.82 -15.03 -0.80
CA SER A 236 3.45 -14.95 -1.30
C SER A 236 3.35 -14.83 -2.83
N ASN A 237 4.32 -14.18 -3.48
CA ASN A 237 4.34 -13.90 -4.91
C ASN A 237 5.15 -14.95 -5.71
N GLY A 238 5.94 -15.78 -5.04
CA GLY A 238 6.85 -16.77 -5.64
C GLY A 238 8.21 -16.20 -6.06
N ASN A 239 8.27 -14.92 -6.45
CA ASN A 239 9.49 -14.20 -6.84
C ASN A 239 9.52 -12.77 -6.25
N LEU A 240 10.60 -12.04 -6.49
CA LEU A 240 10.76 -10.63 -6.06
C LEU A 240 10.46 -9.62 -7.18
N GLU A 241 9.91 -10.07 -8.30
CA GLU A 241 9.59 -9.20 -9.42
C GLU A 241 8.59 -8.14 -8.98
N ASN A 242 8.82 -6.89 -9.40
CA ASN A 242 8.01 -5.73 -9.04
C ASN A 242 7.92 -5.43 -7.53
N PHE A 243 8.74 -6.04 -6.67
CA PHE A 243 8.72 -5.78 -5.22
C PHE A 243 8.81 -4.27 -4.94
N LEU A 244 9.80 -3.56 -5.49
CA LEU A 244 9.97 -2.12 -5.24
C LEU A 244 8.78 -1.27 -5.72
N LYS A 245 8.08 -1.72 -6.77
CA LYS A 245 6.89 -1.03 -7.30
C LYS A 245 5.73 -1.12 -6.32
N TYR A 246 5.50 -2.28 -5.72
CA TYR A 246 4.36 -2.53 -4.82
C TYR A 246 4.70 -2.33 -3.34
N SER A 247 5.98 -2.35 -2.97
CA SER A 247 6.46 -2.29 -1.58
C SER A 247 6.02 -1.02 -0.84
N GLN A 248 5.76 0.05 -1.58
CA GLN A 248 5.30 1.32 -1.02
C GLN A 248 3.87 1.27 -0.47
N LYS A 249 3.07 0.28 -0.87
CA LYS A 249 1.67 0.16 -0.48
C LYS A 249 1.33 -1.28 -0.14
N LEU A 250 2.17 -1.96 0.64
CA LEU A 250 1.85 -3.30 1.16
C LEU A 250 0.95 -3.24 2.40
N GLN A 251 0.76 -2.05 2.96
CA GLN A 251 -0.11 -1.79 4.09
C GLN A 251 -1.10 -0.67 3.74
N ILE A 252 -2.38 -0.94 3.92
CA ILE A 252 -3.45 0.03 3.77
C ILE A 252 -4.22 0.14 5.07
N ASP A 253 -4.44 1.37 5.50
CA ASP A 253 -5.20 1.72 6.67
C ASP A 253 -6.56 2.27 6.27
N ILE A 254 -7.63 1.74 6.86
CA ILE A 254 -9.01 2.13 6.60
C ILE A 254 -9.66 2.59 7.90
N GLY A 255 -10.21 3.81 7.90
CA GLY A 255 -11.03 4.35 8.99
C GLY A 255 -10.25 4.68 10.28
N TRP A 256 -8.93 4.79 10.20
CA TRP A 256 -8.09 5.23 11.32
C TRP A 256 -8.22 6.74 11.54
N ILE A 257 -8.58 7.13 12.77
CA ILE A 257 -8.59 8.54 13.20
C ILE A 257 -7.43 8.75 14.18
N ARG A 258 -6.43 9.51 13.73
CA ARG A 258 -5.17 9.75 14.43
C ARG A 258 -5.07 11.24 14.78
N ASN A 259 -5.38 11.59 16.03
CA ASN A 259 -5.15 12.94 16.57
C ASN A 259 -3.84 12.98 17.38
N ILE A 260 -3.25 14.17 17.50
CA ILE A 260 -1.92 14.48 18.06
C ILE A 260 -1.60 13.80 19.40
N ARG A 261 -2.60 13.41 20.19
CA ARG A 261 -2.39 12.82 21.53
C ARG A 261 -3.09 11.48 21.78
N ILE A 262 -4.10 11.10 21.01
CA ILE A 262 -4.93 9.90 21.28
C ILE A 262 -5.48 9.35 19.95
N VAL A 263 -5.40 8.02 19.77
CA VAL A 263 -6.19 7.31 18.75
C VAL A 263 -7.64 7.32 19.22
N THR A 264 -8.47 8.18 18.64
CA THR A 264 -9.86 8.36 19.04
C THR A 264 -10.78 7.29 18.46
N ARG A 265 -10.38 6.64 17.36
CA ARG A 265 -11.10 5.50 16.76
C ARG A 265 -10.14 4.48 16.14
N LYS A 266 -10.33 3.21 16.48
CA LYS A 266 -9.59 2.08 15.91
C LYS A 266 -10.11 1.78 14.50
N GLY A 267 -9.25 2.00 13.50
CA GLY A 267 -9.47 1.56 12.12
C GLY A 267 -9.01 0.12 11.92
N ILE A 268 -8.84 -0.26 10.65
CA ILE A 268 -8.22 -1.53 10.23
C ILE A 268 -6.93 -1.23 9.47
N SER A 269 -5.91 -2.04 9.71
CA SER A 269 -4.72 -2.12 8.87
C SER A 269 -4.74 -3.43 8.10
N LEU A 270 -4.71 -3.35 6.78
CA LEU A 270 -4.67 -4.47 5.85
C LEU A 270 -3.25 -4.62 5.33
N PHE A 271 -2.73 -5.85 5.36
CA PHE A 271 -1.39 -6.18 4.93
C PHE A 271 -1.45 -7.25 3.84
N TYR A 272 -0.71 -7.05 2.76
CA TYR A 272 -0.65 -7.97 1.63
C TYR A 272 0.72 -7.91 0.96
N PHE A 273 1.12 -9.03 0.37
CA PHE A 273 2.52 -9.25 -0.04
C PHE A 273 2.63 -9.88 -1.44
N ASN A 274 1.66 -9.69 -2.32
CA ASN A 274 1.76 -10.17 -3.69
C ASN A 274 1.05 -9.21 -4.66
N GLU A 275 1.38 -9.34 -5.94
CA GLU A 275 0.86 -8.47 -7.00
C GLU A 275 -0.63 -8.70 -7.27
N GLU A 276 -1.12 -9.93 -7.11
CA GLU A 276 -2.51 -10.29 -7.36
C GLU A 276 -3.45 -9.59 -6.36
N ASP A 277 -3.13 -9.65 -5.07
CA ASP A 277 -3.87 -9.00 -3.99
C ASP A 277 -3.80 -7.48 -4.13
N TYR A 278 -2.65 -6.91 -4.53
CA TYR A 278 -2.54 -5.49 -4.84
C TYR A 278 -3.59 -5.07 -5.88
N LYS A 279 -3.68 -5.80 -6.99
CA LYS A 279 -4.63 -5.50 -8.09
C LYS A 279 -6.07 -5.61 -7.62
N LYS A 280 -6.41 -6.68 -6.88
CA LYS A 280 -7.76 -6.89 -6.32
C LYS A 280 -8.15 -5.79 -5.33
N ILE A 281 -7.21 -5.36 -4.49
CA ILE A 281 -7.44 -4.29 -3.50
C ILE A 281 -7.59 -2.94 -4.18
N LYS A 282 -6.79 -2.65 -5.21
CA LYS A 282 -6.92 -1.44 -6.03
C LYS A 282 -8.32 -1.35 -6.66
N GLU A 283 -8.81 -2.46 -7.20
CA GLU A 283 -10.18 -2.54 -7.75
C GLU A 283 -11.24 -2.36 -6.65
N TYR A 284 -11.09 -3.06 -5.52
CA TYR A 284 -11.99 -2.93 -4.38
C TYR A 284 -12.09 -1.49 -3.87
N ILE A 285 -10.96 -0.78 -3.71
CA ILE A 285 -10.94 0.61 -3.26
C ILE A 285 -11.62 1.53 -4.28
N SER A 286 -11.41 1.29 -5.57
CA SER A 286 -12.07 2.05 -6.64
C SER A 286 -13.58 1.86 -6.65
N ILE A 287 -14.07 0.65 -6.38
CA ILE A 287 -15.51 0.35 -6.43
C ILE A 287 -16.22 0.77 -5.13
N VAL A 288 -15.64 0.47 -3.98
CA VAL A 288 -16.30 0.66 -2.67
C VAL A 288 -16.12 2.09 -2.14
N TYR A 289 -14.98 2.72 -2.41
CA TYR A 289 -14.64 4.04 -1.86
C TYR A 289 -14.54 5.14 -2.93
N ASP A 290 -14.73 4.81 -4.21
CA ASP A 290 -14.63 5.77 -5.33
C ASP A 290 -13.28 6.50 -5.35
N LYS A 291 -12.19 5.77 -5.01
CA LYS A 291 -10.82 6.29 -4.94
C LYS A 291 -9.85 5.43 -5.74
N ASN A 292 -8.92 6.06 -6.45
CA ASN A 292 -7.80 5.38 -7.06
C ASN A 292 -6.68 5.17 -6.03
N LEU A 293 -6.34 3.90 -5.75
CA LEU A 293 -5.28 3.56 -4.80
C LEU A 293 -3.93 4.23 -5.14
N ASP A 294 -3.63 4.42 -6.44
CA ASP A 294 -2.34 4.95 -6.87
C ASP A 294 -2.25 6.47 -6.74
N LYS A 295 -3.36 7.16 -6.99
CA LYS A 295 -3.42 8.63 -7.13
C LYS A 295 -4.04 9.34 -5.93
N ASP A 296 -5.11 8.78 -5.37
CA ASP A 296 -5.97 9.47 -4.41
C ASP A 296 -5.66 9.10 -2.96
N VAL A 297 -5.19 7.87 -2.73
CA VAL A 297 -4.81 7.39 -1.40
C VAL A 297 -3.45 7.98 -1.03
N LYS A 298 -3.43 8.77 0.04
CA LYS A 298 -2.23 9.44 0.54
C LYS A 298 -1.50 8.55 1.54
N PRO A 299 -0.18 8.72 1.70
CA PRO A 299 0.54 8.08 2.79
C PRO A 299 -0.01 8.56 4.13
N ILE A 300 0.15 7.76 5.18
CA ILE A 300 -0.26 8.12 6.55
C ILE A 300 0.32 9.49 6.90
N SER A 301 -0.54 10.51 6.84
CA SER A 301 -0.15 11.87 7.15
C SER A 301 -0.11 12.02 8.67
N SER A 302 1.10 12.09 9.20
CA SER A 302 1.28 12.45 10.60
C SER A 302 1.09 13.97 10.71
N TYR A 303 -0.08 14.42 11.18
CA TYR A 303 -0.28 15.80 11.62
C TYR A 303 0.69 16.17 12.73
#